data_AF-A0A2V8I2Q9-F1
#
_entry.id   AF-A0A2V8I2Q9-F1
#
_cell.length_a   1.000
_cell.length_b   1.000
_cell.length_c   1.000
_cell.angle_alpha   90.00
_cell.angle_beta   90.00
_cell.angle_gamma   90.00
#
_symmetry.space_group_name_H-M   'P 1'
#
loop_
_entity.id
_entity.type
_entity.pdbx_description
1 polymer ?
#
loop_
_entity_poly.entity_id
_entity_poly.type
_entity_poly.pdbx_seq_one_letter_code
_entity_poly.pdbx_strand_id
1 'polypeptide(L)'
;MPTSKRLPLPRTDRITPPRLPFTAAERRTVDRLRTPLAVQRWLNALPYNNEKGGETLRSFRGVVRRGTAHCLEAALSAAVIMEQHRYPPLVLSFESIDLLDHVIFVYRTATGWGSVARSRDPGLHGRKP
;
A
#
# COMPACT_ATOMS: atom_id res chain seq x y z
N MET A 1 -17.34 30.01 9.32
CA MET A 1 -16.35 28.93 9.57
C MET A 1 -17.00 27.60 9.25
N PRO A 2 -16.43 26.75 8.37
CA PRO A 2 -17.01 25.43 8.17
C PRO A 2 -16.76 24.62 9.43
N THR A 3 -17.83 24.20 10.09
CA THR A 3 -17.79 23.23 11.17
C THR A 3 -17.22 21.94 10.58
N SER A 4 -15.98 21.61 10.94
CA SER A 4 -15.38 20.33 10.58
C SER A 4 -16.24 19.23 11.18
N LYS A 5 -17.08 18.60 10.35
CA LYS A 5 -17.70 17.32 10.68
C LYS A 5 -16.54 16.37 10.93
N ARG A 6 -16.30 15.99 12.19
CA ARG A 6 -15.32 14.94 12.49
C ARG A 6 -15.79 13.68 11.78
N LEU A 7 -15.16 13.36 10.66
CA LEU A 7 -15.37 12.10 9.98
C LEU A 7 -14.92 11.01 10.97
N PRO A 8 -15.70 9.94 11.19
CA PRO A 8 -15.24 8.83 12.00
C PRO A 8 -13.89 8.34 11.47
N LEU A 9 -12.92 8.19 12.36
CA LEU A 9 -11.63 7.63 11.99
C LEU A 9 -11.84 6.22 11.41
N PRO A 10 -11.06 5.82 10.39
CA PRO A 10 -11.15 4.49 9.84
C PRO A 10 -10.93 3.44 10.94
N ARG A 11 -11.67 2.32 10.85
CA ARG A 11 -11.47 1.18 11.77
C ARG A 11 -10.06 0.65 11.63
N THR A 12 -9.34 0.58 12.75
CA THR A 12 -7.94 0.11 12.80
C THR A 12 -7.80 -1.24 13.49
N ASP A 13 -8.91 -1.82 13.93
CA ASP A 13 -8.95 -3.12 14.59
C ASP A 13 -8.56 -4.23 13.62
N ARG A 14 -7.91 -5.28 14.14
CA ARG A 14 -7.58 -6.45 13.34
C ARG A 14 -8.82 -7.05 12.70
N ILE A 15 -8.68 -7.45 11.44
CA ILE A 15 -9.77 -8.05 10.66
C ILE A 15 -9.56 -9.55 10.48
N THR A 16 -10.65 -10.25 10.16
CA THR A 16 -10.59 -11.61 9.59
C THR A 16 -10.16 -11.50 8.13
N PRO A 17 -9.05 -12.15 7.72
CA PRO A 17 -8.60 -12.09 6.33
C PRO A 17 -9.61 -12.71 5.37
N PRO A 18 -9.89 -12.09 4.22
CA PRO A 18 -10.72 -12.70 3.20
C PRO A 18 -9.98 -13.87 2.53
N ARG A 19 -10.74 -14.87 2.07
CA ARG A 19 -10.19 -15.98 1.28
C ARG A 19 -10.10 -15.57 -0.17
N LEU A 20 -8.89 -15.24 -0.64
CA LEU A 20 -8.64 -14.85 -2.03
C LEU A 20 -8.02 -16.00 -2.84
N PRO A 21 -8.41 -16.19 -4.12
CA PRO A 21 -7.88 -17.25 -4.98
C PRO A 21 -6.51 -16.88 -5.56
N PHE A 22 -5.48 -16.89 -4.71
CA PHE A 22 -4.11 -16.61 -5.13
C PHE A 22 -3.50 -17.77 -5.94
N THR A 23 -2.75 -17.41 -6.98
CA THR A 23 -1.81 -18.34 -7.63
C THR A 23 -0.69 -18.74 -6.66
N ALA A 24 0.08 -19.78 -6.99
CA ALA A 24 1.21 -20.21 -6.16
C ALA A 24 2.26 -19.10 -5.97
N ALA A 25 2.53 -18.29 -7.00
CA ALA A 25 3.49 -17.19 -6.92
C ALA A 25 2.98 -16.03 -6.04
N GLU A 26 1.71 -15.68 -6.18
CA GLU A 26 1.03 -14.67 -5.36
C GLU A 26 1.02 -15.11 -3.88
N ARG A 27 0.66 -16.37 -3.61
CA ARG A 27 0.65 -16.94 -2.26
C ARG A 27 2.02 -16.92 -1.60
N ARG A 28 3.08 -17.35 -2.32
CA ARG A 28 4.47 -17.25 -1.83
C ARG A 28 4.86 -15.80 -1.49
N THR A 29 4.38 -14.84 -2.25
CA THR A 29 4.63 -13.41 -1.99
C THR A 29 3.94 -12.98 -0.70
N VAL A 30 2.65 -13.28 -0.55
CA VAL A 30 1.88 -12.96 0.66
C VAL A 30 2.49 -13.61 1.90
N ASP A 31 2.79 -14.92 1.85
CA ASP A 31 3.26 -15.68 3.00
C ASP A 31 4.63 -15.20 3.54
N ARG A 32 5.48 -14.68 2.64
CA ARG A 32 6.81 -14.14 2.96
C ARG A 32 6.74 -12.73 3.57
N LEU A 33 5.76 -11.92 3.16
CA LEU A 33 5.69 -10.50 3.47
C LEU A 33 4.73 -10.20 4.64
N ARG A 34 5.07 -10.73 5.82
CA ARG A 34 4.17 -10.75 7.00
C ARG A 34 4.06 -9.44 7.78
N THR A 35 4.92 -8.46 7.49
CA THR A 35 4.99 -7.21 8.26
C THR A 35 5.05 -6.00 7.32
N PRO A 36 4.60 -4.82 7.77
CA PRO A 36 4.70 -3.60 6.97
C PRO A 36 6.14 -3.32 6.52
N LEU A 37 7.14 -3.59 7.37
CA LEU A 37 8.55 -3.44 7.02
C LEU A 37 8.98 -4.41 5.91
N ALA A 38 8.52 -5.66 5.94
CA ALA A 38 8.82 -6.63 4.89
C ALA A 38 8.20 -6.19 3.55
N VAL A 39 6.94 -5.73 3.57
CA VAL A 39 6.27 -5.18 2.37
C VAL A 39 7.01 -3.95 1.86
N GLN A 40 7.40 -3.01 2.72
CA GLN A 40 8.16 -1.82 2.34
C GLN A 40 9.49 -2.20 1.65
N ARG A 41 10.24 -3.16 2.21
CA ARG A 41 11.49 -3.64 1.61
C ARG A 41 11.26 -4.28 0.24
N TRP A 42 10.19 -5.06 0.10
CA TRP A 42 9.83 -5.66 -1.19
C TRP A 42 9.48 -4.59 -2.24
N LEU A 43 8.65 -3.60 -1.89
CA LEU A 43 8.29 -2.50 -2.79
C LEU A 43 9.50 -1.63 -3.17
N ASN A 44 10.42 -1.38 -2.24
CA ASN A 44 11.64 -0.63 -2.51
C ASN A 44 12.55 -1.36 -3.51
N ALA A 45 12.55 -2.70 -3.50
CA ALA A 45 13.31 -3.50 -4.44
C ALA A 45 12.69 -3.55 -5.84
N LEU A 46 11.42 -3.16 -6.01
CA LEU A 46 10.79 -3.07 -7.32
C LEU A 46 11.25 -1.78 -8.05
N PRO A 47 11.62 -1.88 -9.34
CA PRO A 47 11.74 -0.71 -10.21
C PRO A 47 10.46 0.11 -10.19
N TYR A 48 10.60 1.44 -10.18
CA TYR A 48 9.45 2.33 -10.27
C TYR A 48 8.83 2.23 -11.67
N ASN A 49 7.52 2.06 -11.73
CA ASN A 49 6.79 2.06 -12.99
C ASN A 49 6.62 3.51 -13.48
N ASN A 50 7.41 3.91 -14.47
CA ASN A 50 7.30 5.23 -15.10
C ASN A 50 6.30 5.27 -16.26
N GLU A 51 5.46 4.24 -16.41
CA GLU A 51 4.35 4.22 -17.37
C GLU A 51 4.77 4.48 -18.82
N LYS A 52 5.96 4.00 -19.21
CA LYS A 52 6.56 4.23 -20.54
C LYS A 52 5.68 3.77 -21.73
N GLY A 53 4.68 2.92 -21.46
CA GLY A 53 3.73 2.40 -22.45
C GLY A 53 2.30 2.91 -22.26
N GLY A 54 2.11 4.01 -21.52
CA GLY A 54 0.81 4.56 -21.16
C GLY A 54 0.42 4.27 -19.70
N GLU A 55 -0.65 4.93 -19.27
CA GLU A 55 -1.19 4.85 -17.91
C GLU A 55 -1.56 3.41 -17.52
N THR A 56 -1.36 3.11 -16.24
CA THR A 56 -1.54 1.79 -15.66
C THR A 56 -2.24 1.87 -14.32
N LEU A 57 -3.11 0.89 -14.05
CA LEU A 57 -3.83 0.74 -12.78
C LEU A 57 -3.80 -0.72 -12.35
N ARG A 58 -2.60 -1.34 -12.28
CA ARG A 58 -2.51 -2.78 -12.05
C ARG A 58 -2.90 -3.14 -10.63
N SER A 59 -3.64 -4.24 -10.52
CA SER A 59 -3.86 -4.93 -9.24
C SER A 59 -2.58 -5.59 -8.73
N PHE A 60 -2.61 -6.09 -7.50
CA PHE A 60 -1.55 -6.92 -6.90
C PHE A 60 -1.03 -8.02 -7.84
N ARG A 61 -1.93 -8.70 -8.55
CA ARG A 61 -1.56 -9.75 -9.52
C ARG A 61 -0.69 -9.21 -10.65
N GLY A 62 -1.04 -8.02 -11.15
CA GLY A 62 -0.27 -7.34 -12.18
C GLY A 62 1.11 -6.92 -11.69
N VAL A 63 1.21 -6.43 -10.45
CA VAL A 63 2.49 -6.07 -9.81
C VAL A 63 3.38 -7.29 -9.62
N VAL A 64 2.85 -8.40 -9.08
CA VAL A 64 3.61 -9.65 -8.92
C VAL A 64 4.13 -10.17 -10.26
N ARG A 65 3.30 -10.11 -11.31
CA ARG A 65 3.67 -10.58 -12.65
C ARG A 65 4.71 -9.70 -13.34
N ARG A 66 4.62 -8.38 -13.19
CA ARG A 66 5.49 -7.41 -13.89
C ARG A 66 6.74 -7.04 -13.09
N GLY A 67 6.72 -7.21 -11.78
CA GLY A 67 7.84 -6.88 -10.90
C GLY A 67 8.13 -5.37 -10.83
N THR A 68 7.14 -4.52 -11.08
CA THR A 68 7.27 -3.05 -11.02
C THR A 68 5.97 -2.43 -10.53
N ALA A 69 6.06 -1.27 -9.89
CA ALA A 69 4.91 -0.53 -9.39
C ALA A 69 5.20 0.99 -9.31
N HIS A 70 4.17 1.82 -9.53
CA HIS A 70 4.14 3.21 -9.04
C HIS A 70 3.38 3.28 -7.70
N CYS A 71 3.13 4.49 -7.19
CA CYS A 71 2.55 4.74 -5.86
C CYS A 71 1.21 4.01 -5.63
N LEU A 72 0.23 4.19 -6.53
CA LEU A 72 -1.08 3.55 -6.43
C LEU A 72 -0.99 2.02 -6.48
N GLU A 73 -0.32 1.46 -7.50
CA GLU A 73 -0.13 0.01 -7.65
C GLU A 73 0.54 -0.61 -6.40
N ALA A 74 1.49 0.12 -5.80
CA ALA A 74 2.18 -0.29 -4.59
C ALA A 74 1.28 -0.24 -3.35
N ALA A 75 0.49 0.82 -3.18
CA ALA A 75 -0.45 0.95 -2.05
C ALA A 75 -1.53 -0.14 -2.09
N LEU A 76 -2.10 -0.42 -3.27
CA LEU A 76 -3.07 -1.49 -3.45
C LEU A 76 -2.45 -2.88 -3.23
N SER A 77 -1.21 -3.09 -3.68
CA SER A 77 -0.48 -4.33 -3.41
C SER A 77 -0.20 -4.51 -1.92
N ALA A 78 0.20 -3.45 -1.22
CA ALA A 78 0.39 -3.46 0.21
C ALA A 78 -0.93 -3.78 0.94
N ALA A 79 -2.04 -3.19 0.54
CA ALA A 79 -3.35 -3.48 1.11
C ALA A 79 -3.71 -4.97 0.96
N VAL A 80 -3.58 -5.55 -0.23
CA VAL A 80 -3.86 -6.99 -0.46
C VAL A 80 -2.97 -7.89 0.39
N ILE A 81 -1.67 -7.59 0.50
CA ILE A 81 -0.75 -8.39 1.32
C ILE A 81 -1.09 -8.25 2.81
N MET A 82 -1.25 -7.02 3.29
CA MET A 82 -1.40 -6.72 4.70
C MET A 82 -2.77 -7.16 5.24
N GLU A 83 -3.82 -7.13 4.41
CA GLU A 83 -5.14 -7.68 4.72
C GLU A 83 -5.06 -9.17 5.07
N GLN A 84 -4.24 -9.94 4.35
CA GLN A 84 -3.98 -11.35 4.63
C GLN A 84 -3.27 -11.57 5.98
N HIS A 85 -2.59 -10.55 6.49
CA HIS A 85 -1.93 -10.53 7.80
C HIS A 85 -2.74 -9.81 8.88
N ARG A 86 -4.05 -9.64 8.67
CA ARG A 86 -5.04 -9.06 9.61
C ARG A 86 -4.93 -7.55 9.83
N TYR A 87 -4.23 -6.83 8.96
CA TYR A 87 -4.23 -5.38 8.98
C TYR A 87 -5.40 -4.87 8.14
N PRO A 88 -6.21 -3.93 8.62
CA PRO A 88 -7.21 -3.26 7.80
C PRO A 88 -6.60 -2.68 6.51
N PRO A 89 -7.23 -2.86 5.34
CA PRO A 89 -6.72 -2.40 4.05
C PRO A 89 -6.94 -0.89 3.85
N LEU A 90 -6.33 -0.07 4.72
CA LEU A 90 -6.48 1.38 4.71
C LEU A 90 -5.46 2.01 3.76
N VAL A 91 -5.97 2.78 2.80
CA VAL A 91 -5.16 3.63 1.92
C VAL A 91 -5.47 5.10 2.18
N LEU A 92 -4.45 5.92 2.08
CA LEU A 92 -4.55 7.37 2.17
C LEU A 92 -4.03 7.94 0.85
N SER A 93 -4.84 8.79 0.23
CA SER A 93 -4.47 9.57 -0.95
C SER A 93 -4.29 11.04 -0.56
N PHE A 94 -3.29 11.68 -1.13
CA PHE A 94 -3.11 13.12 -1.03
C PHE A 94 -2.57 13.65 -2.35
N GLU A 95 -2.94 14.88 -2.63
CA GLU A 95 -2.59 15.60 -3.84
C GLU A 95 -1.77 16.82 -3.44
N SER A 96 -0.69 17.08 -4.16
CA SER A 96 0.09 18.31 -4.02
C SER A 96 -0.55 19.47 -4.77
N ILE A 97 -0.10 20.70 -4.49
CA ILE A 97 -0.61 21.91 -5.16
C ILE A 97 -0.40 21.92 -6.68
N ASP A 98 0.58 21.14 -7.17
CA ASP A 98 0.90 20.93 -8.58
C ASP A 98 0.21 19.68 -9.16
N LEU A 99 -0.85 19.18 -8.48
CA LEU A 99 -1.73 18.10 -8.95
C LEU A 99 -1.02 16.75 -9.11
N LEU A 100 -0.01 16.48 -8.28
CA LEU A 100 0.60 15.17 -8.20
C LEU A 100 -0.05 14.36 -7.09
N ASP A 101 -0.70 13.27 -7.48
CA ASP A 101 -1.26 12.30 -6.55
C ASP A 101 -0.17 11.42 -5.93
N HIS A 102 -0.32 11.16 -4.64
CA HIS A 102 0.42 10.11 -3.96
C HIS A 102 -0.50 9.30 -3.05
N VAL A 103 -0.38 7.98 -3.15
CA VAL A 103 -1.20 7.02 -2.43
C VAL A 103 -0.29 6.14 -1.60
N ILE A 104 -0.65 5.98 -0.32
CA ILE A 104 0.10 5.18 0.64
C ILE A 104 -0.83 4.22 1.37
N PHE A 105 -0.30 3.08 1.79
CA PHE A 105 -0.97 2.20 2.75
C PHE A 105 -0.64 2.68 4.16
N VAL A 106 -1.64 2.80 5.03
CA VAL A 106 -1.46 3.25 6.42
C VAL A 106 -1.87 2.16 7.40
N TYR A 107 -1.15 2.06 8.51
CA TYR A 107 -1.45 1.09 9.57
C TYR A 107 -1.26 1.73 10.93
N ARG A 108 -2.02 1.26 11.91
CA ARG A 108 -1.92 1.68 13.30
C ARG A 108 -1.27 0.59 14.14
N THR A 109 -0.44 1.01 15.09
CA THR A 109 0.17 0.16 16.11
C THR A 109 -0.16 0.71 17.50
N ALA A 110 0.32 0.05 18.55
CA ALA A 110 0.17 0.56 19.91
C ALA A 110 0.90 1.90 20.13
N THR A 111 1.98 2.17 19.37
CA THR A 111 2.82 3.36 19.54
C THR A 111 2.48 4.51 18.60
N GLY A 112 1.71 4.28 17.54
CA GLY A 112 1.43 5.31 16.55
C GLY A 112 0.98 4.79 15.20
N TRP A 113 1.00 5.68 14.20
CA TRP A 113 0.66 5.41 12.80
C TRP A 113 1.91 5.24 11.97
N GLY A 114 2.00 4.12 11.25
CA GLY A 114 3.01 3.91 10.23
C GLY A 114 2.41 3.88 8.82
N SER A 115 3.28 3.86 7.82
CA SER A 115 2.88 3.73 6.42
C SER A 115 3.81 2.83 5.62
N VAL A 116 3.28 2.32 4.52
CA VAL A 116 4.01 1.62 3.46
C VAL A 116 3.71 2.34 2.16
N ALA A 117 4.75 2.69 1.40
CA ALA A 117 4.60 3.51 0.20
C ALA A 117 5.71 3.26 -0.82
N ARG A 118 5.42 3.57 -2.09
CA ARG A 118 6.43 3.65 -3.15
C ARG A 118 6.35 5.02 -3.82
N SER A 119 7.48 5.71 -3.92
CA SER A 119 7.57 7.00 -4.63
C SER A 119 8.87 7.12 -5.41
N ARG A 120 8.90 8.04 -6.38
CA ARG A 120 10.12 8.52 -7.05
C ARG A 120 11.02 9.30 -6.07
N ASP A 121 10.41 9.96 -5.10
CA ASP A 121 11.08 10.66 -4.01
C ASP A 121 11.22 9.74 -2.77
N PRO A 122 12.45 9.42 -2.31
CA PRO A 122 12.67 8.66 -1.07
C PRO A 122 12.01 9.23 0.18
N GLY A 123 11.84 10.56 0.26
CA GLY A 123 11.21 11.23 1.40
C GLY A 123 9.73 10.86 1.60
N LEU A 124 9.09 10.36 0.53
CA LEU A 124 7.69 9.94 0.45
C LEU A 124 7.51 8.42 0.46
N HIS A 125 8.53 7.67 0.87
CA HIS A 125 8.40 6.23 1.16
C HIS A 125 7.73 6.01 2.53
N GLY A 126 7.53 4.74 2.90
CA GLY A 126 6.86 4.39 4.16
C GLY A 126 7.59 4.90 5.39
N ARG A 127 6.82 5.19 6.44
CA ARG A 127 7.30 5.67 7.75
C ARG A 127 7.01 4.63 8.83
N LYS A 128 7.91 4.56 9.82
CA LYS A 128 7.66 3.80 11.05
C LYS A 128 6.62 4.55 11.92
N PRO A 129 5.86 3.82 12.75
CA PRO A 129 4.98 4.41 13.76
C PRO A 129 5.68 5.31 14.76
#